data_AF-A0A0K8JDZ0-F1
#
_entry.id   AF-A0A0K8JDZ0-F1
#
_cell.length_a   1.000
_cell.length_b   1.000
_cell.length_c   1.000
_cell.angle_alpha   90.00
_cell.angle_beta   90.00
_cell.angle_gamma   90.00
#
_symmetry.space_group_name_H-M   'P 1'
#
loop_
_entity.id
_entity.type
_entity.pdbx_description
1 polymer ?
#
loop_
_entity_poly.entity_id
_entity_poly.type
_entity_poly.pdbx_seq_one_letter_code
_entity_poly.pdbx_strand_id
1 'polypeptide(L)' 'MKEKIHPNFGEAKVICGCGNTFMTGSVKKELRVDVCSKCHPFFTGQQRNITAGGRIEKFNKRYGQKA' A
#
# COMPACT_ATOMS: atom_id res chain seq x y z
N MET A 1 4.33 32.32 -0.98
CA MET A 1 2.87 32.53 -1.06
C MET A 1 2.62 33.89 -1.69
N LYS A 2 2.04 33.92 -2.89
CA LYS A 2 1.51 35.15 -3.48
C LYS A 2 0.05 35.30 -3.04
N GLU A 3 -0.32 36.51 -2.62
CA GLU A 3 -1.69 36.84 -2.25
C GLU A 3 -2.66 36.49 -3.40
N LYS A 4 -3.79 35.85 -3.05
CA LYS A 4 -4.92 35.48 -3.93
C LYS A 4 -4.79 34.26 -4.87
N ILE A 5 -3.64 33.60 -5.01
CA ILE A 5 -3.52 32.42 -5.89
C ILE A 5 -3.20 31.10 -5.16
N HIS A 6 -2.96 31.14 -3.85
CA HIS A 6 -2.64 29.94 -3.06
C HIS A 6 -3.82 29.56 -2.16
N PRO A 7 -4.26 28.29 -2.17
CA PRO A 7 -5.25 27.79 -1.20
C PRO A 7 -4.68 27.83 0.23
N ASN A 8 -5.56 28.01 1.22
CA ASN A 8 -5.18 28.01 2.62
C ASN A 8 -4.62 26.63 3.01
N PHE A 9 -3.31 26.58 3.24
CA PHE A 9 -2.60 25.40 3.70
C PHE A 9 -2.72 25.33 5.22
N GLY A 10 -3.24 24.22 5.73
CA GLY A 10 -3.40 23.99 7.16
C GLY A 10 -2.92 22.60 7.56
N GLU A 11 -3.07 22.29 8.85
CA GLU A 11 -2.84 20.94 9.35
C GLU A 11 -4.00 20.02 8.98
N ALA A 12 -3.66 18.84 8.49
CA ALA A 12 -4.57 17.81 8.05
C ALA A 12 -4.27 16.49 8.76
N LYS A 13 -5.33 15.83 9.23
CA LYS A 13 -5.25 14.50 9.82
C LYS A 13 -5.44 13.45 8.73
N VAL A 14 -4.41 12.66 8.48
CA VAL A 14 -4.49 11.53 7.55
C VAL A 14 -4.79 10.27 8.33
N ILE A 15 -5.88 9.59 8.00
CA ILE A 15 -6.30 8.31 8.60
C ILE A 15 -6.09 7.22 7.54
N CYS A 16 -5.18 6.30 7.82
CA CYS A 16 -4.91 5.16 6.97
C CYS A 16 -5.81 3.97 7.32
N GLY A 17 -6.20 3.17 6.31
CA GLY A 17 -6.92 1.90 6.49
C GLY A 17 -6.22 0.89 7.40
N CYS A 18 -4.91 1.00 7.60
CA CYS A 18 -4.16 0.17 8.55
C CYS A 18 -4.21 0.69 10.01
N GLY A 19 -5.02 1.71 10.31
CA GLY A 19 -5.16 2.29 11.65
C GLY A 19 -4.12 3.35 12.01
N ASN A 20 -3.17 3.66 11.12
CA ASN A 20 -2.21 4.75 11.36
C ASN A 20 -2.86 6.11 11.13
N THR A 21 -2.69 7.02 12.07
CA THR A 21 -3.03 8.44 11.92
C THR A 21 -1.76 9.28 11.97
N PHE A 22 -1.53 10.13 10.97
CA PHE A 22 -0.42 11.07 10.98
C PHE A 22 -0.86 12.48 10.56
N MET A 23 -0.21 13.49 11.13
CA MET A 23 -0.48 14.89 10.83
C MET A 23 0.36 15.30 9.63
N THR A 24 -0.25 15.92 8.62
CA THR A 24 0.43 16.42 7.42
C THR A 24 -0.19 17.74 7.02
N GLY A 25 0.56 18.60 6.33
CA GLY A 25 0.00 19.83 5.79
C GLY A 25 -0.86 19.55 4.55
N SER A 26 -2.11 20.00 4.56
CA SER A 26 -2.99 19.95 3.38
C SER A 26 -4.01 21.09 3.42
N VAL A 27 -4.67 21.31 2.29
CA VAL A 27 -5.79 22.24 2.18
C VAL A 27 -7.07 21.64 2.78
N LYS A 28 -7.14 20.31 2.86
CA LYS A 28 -8.27 19.56 3.43
C LYS A 28 -7.94 19.09 4.84
N LYS A 29 -8.87 19.29 5.80
CA LYS A 29 -8.67 18.97 7.22
C LYS A 29 -8.56 17.46 7.52
N GLU A 30 -9.25 16.63 6.74
CA GLU A 30 -9.25 15.17 6.92
C GLU A 30 -9.01 14.46 5.58
N LEU A 31 -8.06 13.52 5.58
CA LEU A 31 -7.77 12.66 4.45
C LEU A 31 -7.89 11.20 4.87
N ARG A 32 -8.70 10.42 4.15
CA ARG A 32 -8.79 8.96 4.29
C ARG A 32 -7.95 8.33 3.18
N VAL A 33 -7.02 7.46 3.54
CA VAL A 33 -6.08 6.85 2.59
C VAL A 33 -6.03 5.34 2.80
N ASP A 34 -6.11 4.57 1.72
CA ASP A 34 -6.12 3.11 1.82
C ASP A 34 -4.74 2.53 2.19
N VAL A 35 -3.66 3.21 1.76
CA VAL A 35 -2.29 2.74 1.97
C VAL A 35 -1.36 3.88 2.39
N CYS A 36 -0.60 3.68 3.46
CA CYS A 36 0.45 4.60 3.94
C CYS A 36 1.83 3.94 3.85
N SER A 37 2.88 4.73 4.10
CA SER A 37 4.27 4.27 4.12
C SER A 37 4.51 3.08 5.05
N LYS A 38 3.68 2.89 6.10
CA LYS A 38 3.80 1.75 7.00
C LYS A 38 3.17 0.46 6.48
N CYS A 39 2.24 0.52 5.51
CA CYS A 39 1.54 -0.67 5.01
C CYS A 39 1.72 -0.92 3.51
N HIS A 40 2.31 0.02 2.76
CA HIS A 40 2.53 -0.19 1.34
C HIS A 40 3.63 -1.24 1.11
N PRO A 41 3.36 -2.33 0.36
CA PRO A 41 4.29 -3.46 0.16
C PRO A 41 5.69 -3.05 -0.32
N PHE A 42 5.79 -1.92 -1.02
CA PHE A 42 7.05 -1.32 -1.43
C PHE A 42 7.94 -0.91 -0.24
N PHE A 43 7.35 -0.33 0.81
CA PHE A 43 8.10 0.16 1.97
C PHE A 43 8.32 -0.92 3.03
N THR A 44 7.43 -1.92 3.13
CA THR A 44 7.56 -3.03 4.06
C THR A 44 8.45 -4.16 3.52
N GLY A 45 8.91 -4.07 2.27
CA GLY A 45 9.86 -5.02 1.66
C GLY A 45 9.29 -6.42 1.40
N GLN A 46 8.07 -6.71 1.85
CA GLN A 46 7.38 -7.94 1.52
C GLN A 46 6.72 -7.79 0.15
N GLN A 47 7.46 -8.12 -0.90
CA GLN A 47 6.80 -8.63 -2.10
C GLN A 47 5.89 -9.76 -1.63
N ARG A 48 4.61 -9.73 -2.01
CA ARG A 48 3.78 -10.93 -1.95
C ARG A 48 4.62 -12.02 -2.60
N ASN A 49 5.09 -12.98 -1.81
CA ASN A 49 5.62 -14.21 -2.34
C ASN A 49 4.47 -14.78 -3.16
N ILE A 50 4.46 -14.50 -4.47
CA ILE A 50 3.68 -15.26 -5.42
C ILE A 50 4.34 -16.61 -5.30
N THR A 51 3.76 -17.46 -4.44
CA THR A 51 4.25 -18.80 -4.17
C THR A 51 4.59 -19.39 -5.52
N ALA A 52 5.87 -19.64 -5.78
CA ALA A 52 6.34 -20.22 -7.03
C ALA A 52 5.89 -21.68 -7.18
N GLY A 53 4.79 -22.08 -6.52
CA GLY A 53 4.16 -23.40 -6.53
C GLY A 53 3.45 -23.70 -7.84
N GLY A 54 3.79 -23.02 -8.94
CA GLY A 54 3.11 -23.25 -10.21
C GLY A 54 3.75 -24.38 -11.02
N ARG A 55 5.08 -24.32 -11.21
CA ARG A 55 5.71 -25.12 -12.27
C ARG A 55 5.97 -26.56 -11.85
N ILE A 56 6.49 -26.79 -10.65
CA ILE A 56 6.81 -28.13 -10.15
C ILE A 56 5.53 -28.91 -9.78
N GLU A 57 4.53 -28.28 -9.13
CA GLU A 57 3.24 -28.93 -8.88
C GLU A 57 2.49 -29.27 -10.17
N LYS A 58 2.49 -28.37 -11.18
CA LYS A 58 1.89 -28.68 -12.50
C LYS A 58 2.64 -29.79 -13.23
N PHE A 59 3.96 -29.87 -13.08
CA PHE A 59 4.76 -30.95 -13.65
C PHE A 59 4.45 -32.29 -12.96
N ASN A 60 4.46 -32.33 -11.63
CA ASN A 60 4.13 -33.53 -10.85
C ASN A 60 2.68 -34.00 -11.09
N LYS A 61 1.72 -33.08 -11.27
CA LYS A 61 0.34 -33.43 -11.63
C LYS A 61 0.19 -33.99 -13.05
N ARG A 62 1.08 -33.62 -13.99
CA ARG A 62 1.06 -34.09 -15.38
C ARG A 62 1.85 -35.38 -15.60
N TYR A 63 2.98 -35.54 -14.91
CA TYR A 63 3.97 -36.59 -15.18
C TYR A 63 4.23 -37.51 -13.99
N GLY A 64 3.56 -37.33 -12.86
CA GLY A 64 3.56 -38.27 -11.74
C GLY A 64 2.82 -39.55 -12.09
N GLN A 65 3.36 -40.32 -13.04
CA GLN A 65 2.98 -41.69 -13.26
C GLN A 65 3.41 -42.51 -12.04
N LYS A 66 2.45 -43.28 -11.52
CA LYS A 66 2.64 -44.32 -10.52
C LYS A 66 3.82 -45.21 -10.92
N ALA A 67 4.84 -45.24 -10.06
CA ALA A 67 5.51 -46.50 -9.76
C ALA A 67 4.60 -47.27 -8.77
#